data_AF-A0A9Q7SER3-F1
#
_entry.id   AF-A0A9Q7SER3-F1
#
_cell.length_a   1.000
_cell.length_b   1.000
_cell.length_c   1.000
_cell.angle_alpha   90.00
_cell.angle_beta   90.00
_cell.angle_gamma   90.00
#
_symmetry.space_group_name_H-M   'P 1'
#
loop_
_entity.id
_entity.type
_entity.pdbx_description
1 polymer ?
#
loop_
_entity_poly.entity_id
_entity_poly.type
_entity_poly.pdbx_seq_one_letter_code
_entity_poly.pdbx_strand_id
1 'polypeptide(L)'
;MTLQGLDYAGGIIGGGTVVASGYAFVCRYLSDGGSTLPNKKLTPSEAADLQANGVGIVSNWETTADMMLGGYQQGVVDAQRAWAQHKACGGPDGRPIYFSADFDATPAQQAQIDDYLRGAASVIGFAQVGIYGGYWPVSRALSNGTAAWAWQTQAWSGGNQDSRINLLQNNNAGYAYVGGVQCDLNQALTADFGQWNAAVPTTPPVTPPVTPPTGEPPVSNPNANASPQSVADSLDGILDGKPLDYRVVDMLRVRQLGDIASNTDPNAPGAPGPNAEGPNRSTSVFDQVKTLADVLTGRWEINGKFYDFGELLYLVAVKLGVGS
;
A
#
# COMPACT_ATOMS: atom_id res chain seq x y z
N MET A 1 -22.33 8.61 11.81
CA MET A 1 -21.58 8.01 10.69
C MET A 1 -20.13 7.91 11.11
N THR A 2 -19.47 6.80 10.77
CA THR A 2 -18.04 6.61 11.01
C THR A 2 -17.25 7.55 10.09
N LEU A 3 -16.30 8.29 10.64
CA LEU A 3 -15.47 9.21 9.85
C LEU A 3 -14.56 8.38 8.93
N GLN A 4 -14.53 8.71 7.63
CA GLN A 4 -13.70 8.01 6.65
C GLN A 4 -12.49 8.85 6.26
N GLY A 5 -11.40 8.15 5.97
CA GLY A 5 -10.15 8.76 5.56
C GLY A 5 -9.38 7.87 4.60
N LEU A 6 -8.24 8.39 4.17
CA LEU A 6 -7.40 7.77 3.16
C LEU A 6 -5.98 7.57 3.69
N ASP A 7 -5.29 6.55 3.21
CA ASP A 7 -3.83 6.56 3.20
C ASP A 7 -3.34 6.32 1.78
N TYR A 8 -2.22 6.95 1.42
CA TYR A 8 -1.70 6.93 0.05
C TYR A 8 -0.21 7.26 0.01
N ALA A 9 0.49 6.60 -0.91
CA ALA A 9 1.92 6.78 -1.16
C ALA A 9 2.27 7.16 -2.60
N GLY A 10 1.36 6.93 -3.55
CA GLY A 10 1.62 7.09 -4.99
C GLY A 10 1.60 8.54 -5.51
N GLY A 11 1.21 9.52 -4.68
CA GLY A 11 1.06 10.90 -5.11
C GLY A 11 0.69 11.85 -3.98
N ILE A 12 0.53 13.13 -4.33
CA ILE A 12 0.03 14.18 -3.45
C ILE A 12 -1.41 14.50 -3.85
N ILE A 13 -2.30 14.53 -2.87
CA ILE A 13 -3.72 14.86 -3.07
C ILE A 13 -4.00 16.16 -2.31
N GLY A 14 -4.52 17.16 -3.01
CA GLY A 14 -4.90 18.43 -2.38
C GLY A 14 -6.09 18.25 -1.44
N GLY A 15 -6.10 18.99 -0.32
CA GLY A 15 -7.14 18.89 0.71
C GLY A 15 -8.54 19.18 0.19
N GLY A 16 -8.69 20.13 -0.73
CA GLY A 16 -9.97 20.40 -1.39
C GLY A 16 -10.49 19.18 -2.16
N THR A 17 -9.61 18.42 -2.82
CA THR A 17 -9.96 17.18 -3.51
C THR A 17 -10.36 16.09 -2.52
N VAL A 18 -9.64 15.95 -1.40
CA VAL A 18 -9.99 14.98 -0.33
C VAL A 18 -11.42 15.24 0.18
N VAL A 19 -11.74 16.49 0.51
CA VAL A 19 -13.08 16.87 1.01
C VAL A 19 -14.15 16.69 -0.07
N ALA A 20 -13.88 17.11 -1.31
CA ALA A 20 -14.82 16.95 -2.41
C ALA A 20 -15.12 15.47 -2.73
N SER A 21 -14.16 14.58 -2.45
CA SER A 21 -14.33 13.12 -2.57
C SER A 21 -14.97 12.48 -1.34
N GLY A 22 -15.38 13.26 -0.33
CA GLY A 22 -16.15 12.79 0.83
C GLY A 22 -15.31 12.21 1.97
N TYR A 23 -13.98 12.42 1.95
CA TYR A 23 -13.08 11.97 3.01
C TYR A 23 -12.74 13.13 3.94
N ALA A 24 -12.52 12.80 5.22
CA ALA A 24 -12.36 13.80 6.26
C ALA A 24 -10.96 13.81 6.90
N PHE A 25 -10.18 12.76 6.69
CA PHE A 25 -8.79 12.70 7.16
C PHE A 25 -7.89 11.89 6.23
N VAL A 26 -6.59 12.06 6.41
CA VAL A 26 -5.56 11.30 5.72
C VAL A 26 -4.52 10.78 6.71
N CYS A 27 -4.07 9.53 6.55
CA CYS A 27 -2.87 9.00 7.20
C CYS A 27 -1.71 9.16 6.22
N ARG A 28 -0.75 10.03 6.56
CA ARG A 28 0.34 10.42 5.65
C ARG A 28 1.69 9.98 6.17
N TYR A 29 2.51 9.47 5.24
CA TYR A 29 3.83 8.95 5.55
C TYR A 29 4.82 10.08 5.84
N LEU A 30 5.62 9.89 6.88
CA LEU A 30 6.72 10.78 7.27
C LEU A 30 8.07 10.30 6.73
N SER A 31 8.09 9.15 6.06
CA SER A 31 9.24 8.49 5.46
C SER A 31 9.30 8.71 3.94
N ASP A 32 10.51 8.65 3.40
CA ASP A 32 10.76 8.70 1.96
C ASP A 32 10.37 7.36 1.30
N GLY A 33 9.78 7.44 0.10
CA GLY A 33 9.40 6.27 -0.69
C GLY A 33 10.43 5.87 -1.74
N GLY A 34 11.59 6.52 -1.76
CA GLY A 34 12.62 6.37 -2.77
C GLY A 34 12.16 6.79 -4.16
N SER A 35 12.87 6.31 -5.18
CA SER A 35 12.53 6.57 -6.58
C SER A 35 11.24 5.90 -7.04
N THR A 36 10.75 4.89 -6.32
CA THR A 36 9.53 4.15 -6.66
C THR A 36 8.27 4.88 -6.19
N LEU A 37 8.34 5.60 -5.07
CA LEU A 37 7.24 6.38 -4.51
C LEU A 37 7.73 7.78 -4.10
N PRO A 38 8.14 8.63 -5.07
CA PRO A 38 8.79 9.91 -4.80
C PRO A 38 7.91 10.90 -4.03
N ASN A 39 6.60 10.66 -4.00
CA ASN A 39 5.59 11.49 -3.34
C ASN A 39 5.04 10.86 -2.05
N LYS A 40 5.63 9.75 -1.56
CA LYS A 40 5.19 9.08 -0.33
C LYS A 40 5.23 10.05 0.86
N LYS A 41 6.33 10.80 0.98
CA LYS A 41 6.64 11.65 2.12
C LYS A 41 5.78 12.92 2.17
N LEU A 42 5.08 13.14 3.27
CA LEU A 42 4.33 14.37 3.55
C LEU A 42 5.25 15.58 3.49
N THR A 43 4.82 16.62 2.77
CA THR A 43 5.54 17.89 2.67
C THR A 43 4.88 18.98 3.52
N PRO A 44 5.60 20.04 3.93
CA PRO A 44 5.00 21.16 4.65
C PRO A 44 3.89 21.86 3.86
N SER A 45 4.03 21.98 2.54
CA SER A 45 3.00 22.56 1.68
C SER A 45 1.75 21.70 1.59
N GLU A 46 1.90 20.37 1.50
CA GLU A 46 0.77 19.44 1.52
C GLU A 46 0.05 19.49 2.87
N ALA A 47 0.79 19.45 3.98
CA ALA A 47 0.21 19.53 5.31
C ALA A 47 -0.58 20.84 5.53
N ALA A 48 -0.03 21.97 5.10
CA ALA A 48 -0.70 23.26 5.19
C ALA A 48 -1.99 23.30 4.35
N ASP A 49 -1.98 22.76 3.13
CA ASP A 49 -3.16 22.68 2.26
C ASP A 49 -4.25 21.77 2.86
N LEU A 50 -3.88 20.59 3.37
CA LEU A 50 -4.80 19.68 4.06
C LEU A 50 -5.46 20.37 5.26
N GLN A 51 -4.67 21.04 6.12
CA GLN A 51 -5.20 21.75 7.29
C GLN A 51 -6.08 22.94 6.90
N ALA A 52 -5.71 23.71 5.87
CA ALA A 52 -6.50 24.84 5.37
C ALA A 52 -7.89 24.40 4.87
N ASN A 53 -8.00 23.17 4.38
CA ASN A 53 -9.27 22.56 3.95
C ASN A 53 -9.98 21.78 5.06
N GLY A 54 -9.49 21.82 6.31
CA GLY A 54 -10.10 21.14 7.45
C GLY A 54 -9.94 19.62 7.45
N VAL A 55 -9.02 19.08 6.64
CA VAL A 55 -8.73 17.64 6.59
C VAL A 55 -7.87 17.26 7.80
N GLY A 56 -8.29 16.23 8.54
CA GLY A 56 -7.48 15.67 9.62
C GLY A 56 -6.20 15.02 9.07
N ILE A 57 -5.05 15.25 9.71
CA ILE A 57 -3.79 14.59 9.35
C ILE A 57 -3.42 13.62 10.46
N VAL A 58 -3.10 12.38 10.09
CA VAL A 58 -2.54 11.37 10.99
C VAL A 58 -1.13 11.03 10.51
N SER A 59 -0.18 10.98 11.44
CA SER A 59 1.23 10.68 11.11
C SER A 59 1.48 9.18 11.04
N ASN A 60 2.00 8.72 9.90
CA ASN A 60 2.44 7.35 9.68
C ASN A 60 3.95 7.29 9.41
N TRP A 61 4.65 6.30 9.94
CA TRP A 61 6.05 6.03 9.62
C TRP A 61 6.22 4.60 9.12
N GLU A 62 6.82 4.45 7.94
CA GLU A 62 7.10 3.15 7.33
C GLU A 62 8.18 3.28 6.24
N THR A 63 9.33 2.65 6.44
CA THR A 63 10.42 2.62 5.45
C THR A 63 10.38 1.32 4.64
N THR A 64 10.43 0.18 5.32
CA THR A 64 10.15 -1.15 4.78
C THR A 64 9.03 -1.81 5.57
N ALA A 65 8.39 -2.81 4.96
CA ALA A 65 7.29 -3.56 5.57
C ALA A 65 7.64 -4.11 6.97
N ASP A 66 8.84 -4.67 7.10
CA ASP A 66 9.32 -5.40 8.27
C ASP A 66 10.30 -4.60 9.15
N MET A 67 10.42 -3.29 8.97
CA MET A 67 11.41 -2.44 9.69
C MET A 67 11.37 -2.59 11.22
N MET A 68 10.20 -2.94 11.78
CA MET A 68 10.04 -3.18 13.22
C MET A 68 10.87 -4.36 13.74
N LEU A 69 11.29 -5.29 12.88
CA LEU A 69 12.17 -6.39 13.27
C LEU A 69 13.59 -5.94 13.63
N GLY A 70 13.97 -4.69 13.29
CA GLY A 70 15.21 -4.05 13.74
C GLY A 70 15.25 -3.76 15.25
N GLY A 71 14.13 -3.95 15.96
CA GLY A 71 14.07 -3.85 17.42
C GLY A 71 14.36 -2.45 17.95
N TYR A 72 14.82 -2.38 19.19
CA TYR A 72 14.92 -1.13 19.96
C TYR A 72 15.71 -0.02 19.25
N GLN A 73 16.91 -0.32 18.74
CA GLN A 73 17.75 0.71 18.13
C GLN A 73 17.15 1.25 16.83
N GLN A 74 16.50 0.39 16.05
CA GLN A 74 15.78 0.82 14.85
C GLN A 74 14.60 1.75 15.23
N GLY A 75 13.86 1.41 16.29
CA GLY A 75 12.78 2.25 16.81
C GLY A 75 13.24 3.64 17.27
N VAL A 76 14.43 3.75 17.89
CA VAL A 76 15.03 5.05 18.26
C VAL A 76 15.35 5.87 17.01
N VAL A 77 16.06 5.29 16.03
CA VAL A 77 16.47 5.98 14.80
C VAL A 77 15.26 6.46 14.00
N ASP A 78 14.26 5.60 13.87
CA ASP A 78 13.04 5.91 13.14
C ASP A 78 12.20 6.96 13.83
N ALA A 79 12.02 6.87 15.15
CA ALA A 79 11.26 7.88 15.88
C ALA A 79 11.92 9.27 15.83
N GLN A 80 13.26 9.36 15.85
CA GLN A 80 13.96 10.63 15.67
C GLN A 80 13.66 11.25 14.30
N ARG A 81 13.70 10.44 13.24
CA ARG A 81 13.44 10.89 11.86
C ARG A 81 11.97 11.22 11.63
N ALA A 82 11.07 10.38 12.14
CA ALA A 82 9.63 10.57 12.08
C ALA A 82 9.25 11.87 12.80
N TRP A 83 9.75 12.08 14.02
CA TRP A 83 9.51 13.30 14.77
C TRP A 83 10.03 14.55 14.06
N ALA A 84 11.26 14.49 13.52
CA ALA A 84 11.82 15.60 12.76
C ALA A 84 10.94 15.97 11.56
N GLN A 85 10.44 14.98 10.80
CA GLN A 85 9.55 15.24 9.67
C GLN A 85 8.17 15.74 10.12
N HIS A 86 7.60 15.14 11.17
CA HIS A 86 6.35 15.56 11.78
C HIS A 86 6.41 17.05 12.12
N LYS A 87 7.45 17.49 12.83
CA LYS A 87 7.65 18.91 13.18
C LYS A 87 7.91 19.79 11.95
N ALA A 88 8.68 19.33 10.98
CA ALA A 88 8.94 20.08 9.74
C ALA A 88 7.66 20.38 8.96
N CYS A 89 6.68 19.49 9.02
CA CYS A 89 5.35 19.65 8.41
C CYS A 89 4.36 20.45 9.26
N GLY A 90 4.77 20.99 10.41
CA GLY A 90 3.88 21.72 11.32
C GLY A 90 3.07 20.82 12.26
N GLY A 91 3.46 19.56 12.41
CA GLY A 91 2.83 18.61 13.31
C GLY A 91 2.84 19.09 14.77
N PRO A 92 1.68 19.06 15.46
CA PRO A 92 1.55 19.53 16.83
C PRO A 92 2.12 18.51 17.84
N ASP A 93 2.64 19.01 18.95
CA ASP A 93 3.07 18.13 20.04
C ASP A 93 1.88 17.36 20.65
N GLY A 94 2.18 16.20 21.24
CA GLY A 94 1.17 15.38 21.90
C GLY A 94 0.29 14.55 20.95
N ARG A 95 0.61 14.51 19.65
CA ARG A 95 -0.08 13.65 18.67
C ARG A 95 0.75 12.44 18.31
N PRO A 96 0.12 11.27 18.10
CA PRO A 96 0.85 10.05 17.87
C PRO A 96 1.48 10.00 16.49
N ILE A 97 2.54 9.21 16.41
CA ILE A 97 3.05 8.66 15.15
C ILE A 97 2.75 7.17 15.18
N TYR A 98 2.02 6.69 14.17
CA TYR A 98 1.80 5.26 13.96
C TYR A 98 3.01 4.70 13.22
N PHE A 99 3.70 3.73 13.83
CA PHE A 99 4.80 3.01 13.21
C PHE A 99 4.28 1.67 12.65
N SER A 100 4.65 1.35 11.42
CA SER A 100 4.08 0.20 10.70
C SER A 100 4.84 -1.12 10.90
N ALA A 101 4.11 -2.17 11.27
CA ALA A 101 4.42 -3.57 10.97
C ALA A 101 3.54 -4.01 9.78
N ASP A 102 3.96 -3.65 8.56
CA ASP A 102 3.18 -3.85 7.32
C ASP A 102 3.45 -5.23 6.69
N PHE A 103 3.31 -6.27 7.49
CA PHE A 103 3.50 -7.67 7.08
C PHE A 103 2.74 -8.61 8.01
N ASP A 104 2.60 -9.88 7.60
CA ASP A 104 2.00 -10.93 8.43
C ASP A 104 2.94 -11.36 9.56
N ALA A 105 3.00 -10.57 10.63
CA ALA A 105 3.92 -10.76 11.73
C ALA A 105 3.56 -11.99 12.59
N THR A 106 4.51 -12.91 12.69
CA THR A 106 4.38 -14.13 13.50
C THR A 106 4.46 -13.83 15.00
N PRO A 107 3.94 -14.70 15.88
CA PRO A 107 4.09 -14.55 17.34
C PRO A 107 5.55 -14.46 17.81
N ALA A 108 6.48 -15.14 17.14
CA ALA A 108 7.90 -15.13 17.49
C ALA A 108 8.57 -13.76 17.27
N GLN A 109 8.03 -12.95 16.37
CA GLN A 109 8.53 -11.61 16.04
C GLN A 109 8.02 -10.52 17.01
N GLN A 110 7.07 -10.84 17.89
CA GLN A 110 6.46 -9.84 18.77
C GLN A 110 7.48 -9.15 19.68
N ALA A 111 8.47 -9.88 20.19
CA ALA A 111 9.47 -9.31 21.08
C ALA A 111 10.26 -8.17 20.38
N GLN A 112 10.57 -8.34 19.10
CA GLN A 112 11.29 -7.32 18.31
C GLN A 112 10.39 -6.12 18.02
N ILE A 113 9.12 -6.36 17.69
CA ILE A 113 8.12 -5.30 17.48
C ILE A 113 7.94 -4.47 18.76
N ASP A 114 7.80 -5.13 19.91
CA ASP A 114 7.68 -4.49 21.22
C ASP A 114 8.94 -3.68 21.57
N ASP A 115 10.13 -4.23 21.29
CA ASP A 115 11.38 -3.52 21.51
C ASP A 115 11.52 -2.29 20.61
N TYR A 116 11.13 -2.39 19.34
CA TYR A 116 11.06 -1.24 18.44
C TYR A 116 10.16 -0.14 19.01
N LEU A 117 8.94 -0.49 19.43
CA LEU A 117 8.00 0.46 20.00
C LEU A 117 8.50 1.10 21.29
N ARG A 118 9.21 0.35 22.16
CA ARG A 118 9.90 0.90 23.34
C ARG A 118 11.03 1.86 22.94
N GLY A 119 11.78 1.52 21.90
CA GLY A 119 12.80 2.40 21.32
C GLY A 119 12.20 3.72 20.86
N ALA A 120 11.08 3.67 20.12
CA ALA A 120 10.34 4.85 19.72
C ALA A 120 9.83 5.66 20.93
N ALA A 121 9.26 4.98 21.93
CA ALA A 121 8.78 5.59 23.16
C ALA A 121 9.88 6.33 23.94
N SER A 122 11.13 5.88 23.86
CA SER A 122 12.26 6.57 24.51
C SER A 122 12.58 7.94 23.87
N VAL A 123 12.13 8.19 22.64
CA VAL A 123 12.37 9.43 21.89
C VAL A 123 11.17 10.36 21.99
N ILE A 124 9.98 9.87 21.64
CA ILE A 124 8.76 10.69 21.54
C ILE A 124 7.84 10.53 22.75
N GLY A 125 8.19 9.68 23.72
CA GLY A 125 7.32 9.36 24.86
C GLY A 125 6.23 8.36 24.50
N PHE A 126 5.95 7.44 25.42
CA PHE A 126 4.97 6.37 25.24
C PHE A 126 3.58 6.86 24.78
N ALA A 127 3.11 7.98 25.32
CA ALA A 127 1.80 8.54 24.98
C ALA A 127 1.64 8.95 23.49
N GLN A 128 2.74 9.05 22.74
CA GLN A 128 2.73 9.40 21.31
C GLN A 128 3.08 8.20 20.40
N VAL A 129 3.26 7.00 20.96
CA VAL A 129 3.59 5.80 20.16
C VAL A 129 2.31 5.10 19.72
N GLY A 130 2.09 5.06 18.40
CA GLY A 130 1.08 4.23 17.76
C GLY A 130 1.69 3.06 16.99
N ILE A 131 0.92 1.99 16.84
CA ILE A 131 1.26 0.85 15.96
C ILE A 131 0.24 0.75 14.82
N TYR A 132 0.73 0.54 13.60
CA TYR A 132 -0.05 0.00 12.49
C TYR A 132 0.30 -1.47 12.23
N GLY A 133 -0.69 -2.31 11.93
CA GLY A 133 -0.47 -3.69 11.49
C GLY A 133 -1.71 -4.58 11.59
N GLY A 134 -1.53 -5.88 11.35
CA GLY A 134 -2.60 -6.88 11.52
C GLY A 134 -3.04 -7.03 12.99
N TYR A 135 -4.18 -7.70 13.20
CA TYR A 135 -4.79 -7.89 14.52
C TYR A 135 -3.82 -8.42 15.58
N TRP A 136 -3.03 -9.44 15.24
CA TRP A 136 -2.17 -10.14 16.19
C TRP A 136 -1.05 -9.27 16.77
N PRO A 137 -0.19 -8.61 15.97
CA PRO A 137 0.85 -7.72 16.51
C PRO A 137 0.27 -6.50 17.23
N VAL A 138 -0.80 -5.91 16.71
CA VAL A 138 -1.48 -4.76 17.33
C VAL A 138 -2.06 -5.13 18.70
N SER A 139 -2.84 -6.21 18.76
CA SER A 139 -3.50 -6.65 20.01
C SER A 139 -2.48 -6.99 21.11
N ARG A 140 -1.36 -7.64 20.74
CA ARG A 140 -0.27 -7.93 21.68
C ARG A 140 0.47 -6.68 22.13
N ALA A 141 0.79 -5.75 21.24
CA ALA A 141 1.44 -4.48 21.61
C ALA A 141 0.59 -3.66 22.61
N LEU A 142 -0.72 -3.60 22.38
CA LEU A 142 -1.66 -2.94 23.30
C LEU A 142 -1.72 -3.66 24.67
N SER A 143 -1.76 -5.00 24.67
CA SER A 143 -1.79 -5.79 25.91
C SER A 143 -0.47 -5.74 26.68
N ASN A 144 0.67 -5.65 25.98
CA ASN A 144 2.00 -5.53 26.58
C ASN A 144 2.33 -4.09 26.98
N GLY A 145 1.45 -3.12 26.66
CA GLY A 145 1.65 -1.71 26.97
C GLY A 145 2.84 -1.08 26.23
N THR A 146 3.11 -1.51 24.99
CA THR A 146 4.19 -0.96 24.15
C THR A 146 3.70 0.05 23.12
N ALA A 147 2.38 0.11 22.86
CA ALA A 147 1.74 1.16 22.08
C ALA A 147 0.55 1.77 22.84
N ALA A 148 0.35 3.09 22.69
CA ALA A 148 -0.78 3.83 23.25
C ALA A 148 -1.91 4.05 22.22
N TRP A 149 -1.58 3.95 20.92
CA TRP A 149 -2.52 4.14 19.81
C TRP A 149 -2.44 2.97 18.84
N ALA A 150 -3.55 2.63 18.20
CA ALA A 150 -3.62 1.48 17.30
C ALA A 150 -4.41 1.75 16.03
N TRP A 151 -3.77 1.45 14.90
CA TRP A 151 -4.36 1.42 13.57
C TRP A 151 -4.26 -0.01 13.05
N GLN A 152 -5.40 -0.69 12.91
CA GLN A 152 -5.40 -2.07 12.44
C GLN A 152 -5.67 -2.13 10.94
N THR A 153 -5.03 -3.05 10.22
CA THR A 153 -5.45 -3.44 8.87
C THR A 153 -6.31 -4.69 8.90
N GLN A 154 -7.26 -4.84 7.96
CA GLN A 154 -7.98 -6.11 7.79
C GLN A 154 -7.07 -7.17 7.15
N ALA A 155 -6.05 -6.75 6.41
CA ALA A 155 -4.99 -7.64 5.98
C ALA A 155 -4.36 -8.33 7.18
N TRP A 156 -4.06 -9.63 7.04
CA TRP A 156 -3.42 -10.45 8.08
C TRP A 156 -4.18 -10.54 9.43
N SER A 157 -5.43 -10.09 9.48
CA SER A 157 -6.24 -10.10 10.69
C SER A 157 -7.15 -11.33 10.82
N GLY A 158 -7.31 -12.11 9.75
CA GLY A 158 -8.14 -13.33 9.77
C GLY A 158 -9.60 -13.05 10.18
N GLY A 159 -10.11 -11.85 9.87
CA GLY A 159 -11.45 -11.39 10.29
C GLY A 159 -11.56 -10.86 11.72
N ASN A 160 -10.46 -10.84 12.49
CA ASN A 160 -10.45 -10.31 13.85
C ASN A 160 -10.27 -8.79 13.87
N GLN A 161 -10.84 -8.14 14.89
CA GLN A 161 -10.69 -6.71 15.12
C GLN A 161 -10.57 -6.47 16.63
N ASP A 162 -9.48 -5.82 17.07
CA ASP A 162 -9.32 -5.48 18.48
C ASP A 162 -10.23 -4.29 18.83
N SER A 163 -11.01 -4.41 19.91
CA SER A 163 -11.95 -3.38 20.34
C SER A 163 -11.30 -2.05 20.78
N ARG A 164 -9.96 -2.05 21.00
CA ARG A 164 -9.20 -0.90 21.49
C ARG A 164 -8.61 -0.03 20.39
N ILE A 165 -8.75 -0.40 19.12
CA ILE A 165 -8.13 0.34 18.02
C ILE A 165 -8.82 1.70 17.76
N ASN A 166 -8.03 2.65 17.29
CA ASN A 166 -8.47 3.99 16.92
C ASN A 166 -8.87 4.07 15.44
N LEU A 167 -8.14 3.36 14.59
CA LEU A 167 -8.30 3.35 13.14
C LEU A 167 -8.37 1.92 12.62
N LEU A 168 -9.14 1.73 11.55
CA LEU A 168 -9.22 0.48 10.79
C LEU A 168 -9.02 0.76 9.30
N GLN A 169 -7.99 0.16 8.69
CA GLN A 169 -7.88 0.07 7.22
C GLN A 169 -8.81 -1.03 6.72
N ASN A 170 -9.76 -0.65 5.86
CA ASN A 170 -10.86 -1.49 5.39
C ASN A 170 -10.55 -2.07 4.00
N ASN A 171 -9.59 -2.99 3.92
CA ASN A 171 -9.16 -3.60 2.66
C ASN A 171 -10.29 -4.32 1.92
N ASN A 172 -11.32 -4.81 2.63
CA ASN A 172 -12.49 -5.45 2.02
C ASN A 172 -13.35 -4.50 1.17
N ALA A 173 -13.23 -3.19 1.38
CA ALA A 173 -13.88 -2.19 0.53
C ALA A 173 -13.08 -1.89 -0.76
N GLY A 174 -11.91 -2.49 -0.94
CA GLY A 174 -11.00 -2.21 -2.04
C GLY A 174 -10.30 -0.86 -1.88
N TYR A 175 -10.05 -0.21 -3.02
CA TYR A 175 -9.33 1.06 -3.09
C TYR A 175 -10.22 2.18 -3.61
N ALA A 176 -9.87 3.42 -3.29
CA ALA A 176 -10.41 4.61 -3.95
C ALA A 176 -9.37 5.24 -4.87
N TYR A 177 -9.81 5.88 -5.93
CA TYR A 177 -8.97 6.76 -6.74
C TYR A 177 -9.41 8.20 -6.53
N VAL A 178 -8.56 9.00 -5.88
CA VAL A 178 -8.84 10.40 -5.54
C VAL A 178 -7.77 11.26 -6.19
N GLY A 179 -8.18 12.18 -7.08
CA GLY A 179 -7.23 12.98 -7.85
C GLY A 179 -6.28 12.15 -8.73
N GLY A 180 -6.70 10.95 -9.16
CA GLY A 180 -5.85 10.03 -9.94
C GLY A 180 -4.87 9.20 -9.10
N VAL A 181 -4.89 9.32 -7.77
CA VAL A 181 -4.03 8.57 -6.84
C VAL A 181 -4.83 7.43 -6.22
N GLN A 182 -4.30 6.22 -6.27
CA GLN A 182 -4.85 5.07 -5.55
C GLN A 182 -4.65 5.25 -4.04
N CYS A 183 -5.72 5.05 -3.29
CA CYS A 183 -5.76 5.23 -1.84
C CYS A 183 -6.38 4.01 -1.16
N ASP A 184 -5.81 3.65 -0.01
CA ASP A 184 -6.39 2.72 0.93
C ASP A 184 -7.45 3.42 1.78
N LEU A 185 -8.55 2.70 2.06
CA LEU A 185 -9.70 3.22 2.78
C LEU A 185 -9.56 2.99 4.28
N ASN A 186 -9.75 4.04 5.07
CA ASN A 186 -9.62 4.00 6.52
C ASN A 186 -10.88 4.51 7.23
N GLN A 187 -11.13 3.97 8.41
CA GLN A 187 -12.25 4.35 9.27
C GLN A 187 -11.75 4.73 10.65
N ALA A 188 -12.19 5.88 11.16
CA ALA A 188 -11.96 6.26 12.56
C ALA A 188 -13.03 5.62 13.46
N LEU A 189 -12.57 4.86 14.45
CA LEU A 189 -13.40 4.14 15.42
C LEU A 189 -13.48 4.89 16.76
N THR A 190 -12.62 5.88 16.97
CA THR A 190 -12.66 6.82 18.08
C THR A 190 -12.79 8.26 17.58
N ALA A 191 -13.30 9.17 18.42
CA ALA A 191 -13.41 10.58 18.06
C ALA A 191 -12.03 11.27 18.01
N ASP A 192 -11.15 10.93 18.95
CA ASP A 192 -9.71 11.22 18.88
C ASP A 192 -9.01 9.93 18.46
N PHE A 193 -8.47 9.95 17.25
CA PHE A 193 -7.68 8.88 16.65
C PHE A 193 -6.25 9.32 16.37
N GLY A 194 -5.83 10.42 17.00
CA GLY A 194 -4.48 10.97 16.85
C GLY A 194 -4.35 12.01 15.72
N GLN A 195 -5.46 12.49 15.17
CA GLN A 195 -5.43 13.55 14.16
C GLN A 195 -4.82 14.85 14.70
N TRP A 196 -4.09 15.58 13.85
CA TRP A 196 -3.40 16.81 14.23
C TRP A 196 -4.38 17.92 14.68
N ASN A 197 -5.52 18.02 14.02
CA ASN A 197 -6.54 19.03 14.32
C ASN A 197 -7.57 18.45 15.31
N ALA A 198 -7.77 19.09 16.47
CA ALA A 198 -8.64 18.60 17.53
C ALA A 198 -10.14 18.47 17.15
N ALA A 199 -10.56 19.08 16.05
CA ALA A 199 -11.89 18.94 15.49
C ALA A 199 -11.77 18.72 13.98
N VAL A 200 -11.95 17.48 13.53
CA VAL A 200 -12.39 17.26 12.15
C VAL A 200 -13.86 17.66 12.13
N PRO A 201 -14.31 18.55 11.23
CA PRO A 201 -15.72 18.92 11.16
C PRO A 201 -16.59 17.66 11.07
N THR A 202 -17.48 17.47 12.04
CA THR A 202 -18.39 16.32 12.09
C THR A 202 -19.56 16.47 11.10
N THR A 203 -19.57 17.54 10.30
CA THR A 203 -20.55 17.72 9.25
C THR A 203 -20.35 16.59 8.23
N PRO A 204 -21.32 15.69 8.06
CA PRO A 204 -21.21 14.66 7.05
C PRO A 204 -21.06 15.34 5.69
N PRO A 205 -20.01 15.03 4.90
CA PRO A 205 -20.15 15.18 3.47
C PRO A 205 -21.38 14.36 3.06
N VAL A 206 -22.21 14.96 2.22
CA VAL A 206 -23.38 14.30 1.60
C VAL A 206 -22.94 12.90 1.19
N THR A 207 -23.67 11.87 1.62
CA THR A 207 -23.46 10.49 1.16
C THR A 207 -23.16 10.55 -0.33
N PRO A 208 -21.94 10.19 -0.79
CA PRO A 208 -21.68 10.23 -2.22
C PRO A 208 -22.74 9.37 -2.88
N PRO A 209 -23.39 9.83 -3.96
CA PRO A 209 -24.26 8.96 -4.72
C PRO A 209 -23.41 7.74 -5.12
N VAL A 210 -23.79 6.56 -4.64
CA VAL A 210 -23.46 5.32 -5.36
C VAL A 210 -24.38 5.30 -6.57
N THR A 211 -24.14 6.23 -7.48
CA THR A 211 -24.76 6.28 -8.80
C THR A 211 -23.60 6.33 -9.77
N PRO A 212 -23.38 5.28 -10.57
CA PRO A 212 -22.49 5.37 -11.72
C PRO A 212 -22.87 6.64 -12.51
N PRO A 213 -21.92 7.48 -12.96
CA PRO A 213 -22.26 8.71 -13.66
C PRO A 213 -23.10 8.38 -14.89
N THR A 214 -24.40 8.66 -14.82
CA THR A 214 -25.29 8.75 -15.98
C THR A 214 -24.95 10.05 -16.69
N GLY A 215 -24.06 9.96 -17.69
CA GLY A 215 -23.64 11.10 -18.49
C GLY A 215 -22.16 11.04 -18.82
N GLU A 216 -21.72 9.96 -19.47
CA GLU A 216 -20.42 9.92 -20.14
C GLU A 216 -20.48 10.79 -21.41
N PRO A 217 -19.52 11.69 -21.67
CA PRO A 217 -19.31 12.16 -23.04
C PRO A 217 -18.95 10.93 -23.91
N PRO A 218 -19.29 10.91 -25.21
CA PRO A 218 -19.17 9.69 -26.01
C PRO A 218 -17.69 9.32 -26.15
N VAL A 219 -17.22 8.41 -25.31
CA VAL A 219 -15.99 7.66 -25.54
C VAL A 219 -16.41 6.54 -26.47
N SER A 220 -16.04 6.65 -27.74
CA SER A 220 -16.16 5.54 -28.68
C SER A 220 -15.32 4.38 -28.13
N ASN A 221 -15.99 3.33 -27.66
CA ASN A 221 -15.34 2.08 -27.29
C ASN A 221 -14.54 1.59 -28.53
N PRO A 222 -13.19 1.59 -28.49
CA PRO A 222 -12.38 1.21 -29.64
C PRO A 222 -12.58 -0.26 -30.04
N ASN A 223 -13.23 -1.05 -29.19
CA ASN A 223 -13.43 -2.48 -29.36
C ASN A 223 -14.90 -2.88 -29.52
N ALA A 224 -15.81 -1.92 -29.79
CA ALA A 224 -17.25 -2.19 -29.92
C ALA A 224 -17.60 -3.23 -31.02
N ASN A 225 -16.65 -3.56 -31.90
CA ASN A 225 -16.83 -4.49 -33.03
C ASN A 225 -15.77 -5.62 -33.08
N ALA A 226 -15.01 -5.86 -32.02
CA ALA A 226 -13.99 -6.92 -32.03
C ALA A 226 -14.64 -8.32 -32.04
N SER A 227 -14.21 -9.19 -32.96
CA SER A 227 -14.69 -10.57 -33.12
C SER A 227 -13.53 -11.56 -32.97
N PRO A 228 -13.79 -12.88 -32.84
CA PRO A 228 -12.73 -13.91 -32.67
C PRO A 228 -11.66 -13.97 -33.77
N GLN A 229 -11.82 -13.22 -34.87
CA GLN A 229 -10.82 -13.04 -35.93
C GLN A 229 -10.12 -11.66 -35.93
N SER A 230 -10.26 -10.82 -34.89
CA SER A 230 -9.43 -9.61 -34.74
C SER A 230 -8.01 -10.00 -34.33
N VAL A 231 -7.26 -10.51 -35.29
CA VAL A 231 -5.84 -10.86 -35.20
C VAL A 231 -5.02 -9.58 -35.37
N ALA A 232 -4.21 -9.27 -34.36
CA ALA A 232 -3.04 -8.38 -34.42
C ALA A 232 -3.27 -7.01 -35.09
N ASP A 233 -3.85 -6.06 -34.35
CA ASP A 233 -3.66 -4.66 -34.70
C ASP A 233 -2.20 -4.29 -34.42
N SER A 234 -1.61 -3.55 -35.36
CA SER A 234 -0.17 -3.28 -35.52
C SER A 234 0.46 -2.38 -34.43
N LEU A 235 -0.11 -2.37 -33.23
CA LEU A 235 0.34 -1.56 -32.09
C LEU A 235 0.74 -2.37 -30.86
N ASP A 236 0.69 -3.69 -30.93
CA ASP A 236 1.13 -4.55 -29.83
C ASP A 236 2.66 -4.73 -29.85
N GLY A 237 3.36 -3.95 -29.02
CA GLY A 237 4.73 -4.25 -28.60
C GLY A 237 5.85 -3.38 -29.17
N ILE A 238 5.66 -2.06 -29.23
CA ILE A 238 6.74 -1.11 -29.59
C ILE A 238 7.30 -0.43 -28.33
N LEU A 239 8.62 -0.58 -28.10
CA LEU A 239 9.41 0.29 -27.23
C LEU A 239 10.32 1.16 -28.11
N ASP A 240 10.25 2.48 -27.96
CA ASP A 240 11.06 3.45 -28.72
C ASP A 240 11.06 3.24 -30.26
N GLY A 241 9.91 2.88 -30.83
CA GLY A 241 9.76 2.73 -32.28
C GLY A 241 10.26 1.40 -32.86
N LYS A 242 10.60 0.38 -32.04
CA LYS A 242 10.98 -0.95 -32.52
C LYS A 242 10.14 -2.08 -31.88
N PRO A 243 9.76 -3.15 -32.63
CA PRO A 243 9.02 -4.28 -32.08
C PRO A 243 9.86 -5.14 -31.13
N LEU A 244 9.23 -5.66 -30.07
CA LEU A 244 9.82 -6.63 -29.14
C LEU A 244 10.01 -8.01 -29.79
N ASP A 245 11.15 -8.65 -29.52
CA ASP A 245 11.53 -9.97 -30.07
C ASP A 245 10.66 -11.09 -29.47
N TYR A 246 10.10 -11.93 -30.34
CA TYR A 246 9.24 -13.09 -30.04
C TYR A 246 9.84 -14.06 -28.99
N ARG A 247 11.17 -14.15 -28.87
CA ARG A 247 11.83 -15.03 -27.90
C ARG A 247 11.65 -14.58 -26.45
N VAL A 248 11.45 -13.28 -26.21
CA VAL A 248 11.18 -12.72 -24.87
C VAL A 248 9.76 -13.04 -24.44
N VAL A 249 8.81 -13.03 -25.38
CA VAL A 249 7.41 -13.38 -25.14
C VAL A 249 7.25 -14.87 -24.78
N ASP A 250 8.00 -15.75 -25.44
CA ASP A 250 7.94 -17.20 -25.18
C ASP A 250 8.47 -17.59 -23.79
N MET A 251 9.50 -16.90 -23.30
CA MET A 251 10.04 -17.09 -21.94
C MET A 251 9.05 -16.74 -20.82
N LEU A 252 8.16 -15.77 -21.05
CA LEU A 252 7.16 -15.32 -20.08
C LEU A 252 5.98 -16.29 -19.97
N ARG A 253 5.76 -17.15 -20.98
CA ARG A 253 4.60 -18.06 -21.07
C ARG A 253 4.66 -19.22 -20.08
N VAL A 254 5.84 -19.69 -19.69
CA VAL A 254 6.02 -20.96 -18.93
C VAL A 254 5.59 -20.84 -17.46
N ARG A 255 5.55 -19.64 -16.87
CA ARG A 255 5.12 -19.44 -15.46
C ARG A 255 3.61 -19.37 -15.24
N GLN A 256 2.81 -19.27 -16.30
CA GLN A 256 1.35 -19.06 -16.18
C GLN A 256 0.51 -20.35 -16.16
N LEU A 257 1.08 -21.50 -16.54
CA LEU A 257 0.36 -22.78 -16.57
C LEU A 257 0.09 -23.38 -15.18
N GLY A 258 0.74 -22.88 -14.12
CA GLY A 258 0.57 -23.39 -12.75
C GLY A 258 -0.74 -22.97 -12.07
N ASP A 259 -1.40 -21.91 -12.54
CA ASP A 259 -2.51 -21.25 -11.82
C ASP A 259 -3.91 -21.57 -12.36
N ILE A 260 -4.02 -22.38 -13.42
CA ILE A 260 -5.30 -22.68 -14.07
C ILE A 260 -5.96 -23.98 -13.54
N ALA A 261 -5.21 -24.84 -12.83
CA ALA A 261 -5.67 -26.21 -12.55
C ALA A 261 -6.47 -26.43 -11.24
N SER A 262 -6.67 -25.42 -10.38
CA SER A 262 -7.15 -25.66 -9.00
C SER A 262 -8.58 -25.19 -8.68
N ASN A 263 -9.36 -24.64 -9.61
CA ASN A 263 -10.73 -24.18 -9.32
C ASN A 263 -11.80 -25.20 -9.78
N THR A 264 -12.20 -26.11 -8.89
CA THR A 264 -13.24 -27.14 -9.16
C THR A 264 -14.47 -27.04 -8.24
N ASP A 265 -14.81 -25.85 -7.73
CA ASP A 265 -16.08 -25.66 -6.99
C ASP A 265 -17.19 -25.12 -7.91
N PRO A 266 -18.22 -25.94 -8.26
CA PRO A 266 -19.31 -25.53 -9.14
C PRO A 266 -20.36 -24.62 -8.48
N ASN A 267 -20.24 -24.26 -7.19
CA ASN A 267 -21.22 -23.41 -6.49
C ASN A 267 -20.66 -22.06 -5.98
N ALA A 268 -19.48 -21.63 -6.45
CA ALA A 268 -18.97 -20.29 -6.15
C ALA A 268 -19.86 -19.20 -6.83
N PRO A 269 -20.19 -18.08 -6.14
CA PRO A 269 -20.93 -16.98 -6.76
C PRO A 269 -20.02 -16.27 -7.78
N GLY A 270 -20.18 -16.61 -9.07
CA GLY A 270 -19.35 -16.07 -10.15
C GLY A 270 -19.49 -16.81 -11.49
N ALA A 271 -20.69 -17.32 -11.80
CA ALA A 271 -21.02 -17.81 -13.14
C ALA A 271 -20.67 -16.74 -14.21
N PRO A 272 -20.22 -17.14 -15.41
CA PRO A 272 -19.47 -16.29 -16.33
C PRO A 272 -20.30 -15.09 -16.78
N GLY A 273 -20.02 -13.94 -16.18
CA GLY A 273 -20.53 -12.65 -16.63
C GLY A 273 -19.75 -12.12 -17.84
N PRO A 274 -20.22 -11.04 -18.49
CA PRO A 274 -19.71 -10.51 -19.77
C PRO A 274 -18.27 -9.97 -19.74
N ASN A 275 -17.57 -10.08 -18.61
CA ASN A 275 -16.21 -9.61 -18.38
C ASN A 275 -15.22 -10.77 -18.17
N ALA A 276 -15.56 -11.98 -18.61
CA ALA A 276 -14.62 -13.08 -18.63
C ALA A 276 -13.55 -12.80 -19.70
N GLU A 277 -12.44 -12.18 -19.30
CA GLU A 277 -11.26 -12.09 -20.15
C GLU A 277 -10.77 -13.51 -20.44
N GLY A 278 -10.74 -13.84 -21.72
CA GLY A 278 -10.36 -15.15 -22.22
C GLY A 278 -8.89 -15.52 -21.95
N PRO A 279 -8.37 -16.57 -22.62
CA PRO A 279 -7.14 -17.28 -22.23
C PRO A 279 -5.81 -16.48 -22.34
N ASN A 280 -5.83 -15.18 -22.61
CA ASN A 280 -4.64 -14.32 -22.75
C ASN A 280 -4.54 -13.29 -21.63
N ARG A 281 -4.54 -13.76 -20.38
CA ARG A 281 -4.33 -12.96 -19.16
C ARG A 281 -2.90 -12.42 -19.01
N SER A 282 -2.11 -12.32 -20.09
CA SER A 282 -0.64 -12.27 -20.06
C SER A 282 0.00 -11.04 -20.71
N THR A 283 -0.77 -10.04 -21.12
CA THR A 283 -0.23 -8.94 -21.95
C THR A 283 -0.45 -7.54 -21.39
N SER A 284 -1.03 -7.38 -20.20
CA SER A 284 -1.10 -6.04 -19.60
C SER A 284 0.31 -5.54 -19.26
N VAL A 285 0.60 -4.27 -19.55
CA VAL A 285 1.87 -3.61 -19.17
C VAL A 285 2.11 -3.75 -17.67
N PHE A 286 1.05 -3.75 -16.88
CA PHE A 286 1.09 -3.96 -15.44
C PHE A 286 1.63 -5.35 -15.08
N ASP A 287 1.15 -6.41 -15.73
CA ASP A 287 1.62 -7.78 -15.48
C ASP A 287 3.06 -7.99 -15.96
N GLN A 288 3.46 -7.32 -17.04
CA GLN A 288 4.85 -7.33 -17.51
C GLN A 288 5.78 -6.62 -16.52
N VAL A 289 5.38 -5.45 -16.00
CA VAL A 289 6.13 -4.69 -14.99
C VAL A 289 6.21 -5.48 -13.68
N LYS A 290 5.11 -6.12 -13.27
CA LYS A 290 5.09 -6.97 -12.07
C LYS A 290 5.99 -8.18 -12.22
N THR A 291 5.93 -8.88 -13.36
CA THR A 291 6.78 -10.03 -13.63
C THR A 291 8.25 -9.63 -13.67
N LEU A 292 8.57 -8.47 -14.27
CA LEU A 292 9.92 -7.94 -14.28
C LEU A 292 10.40 -7.58 -12.86
N ALA A 293 9.54 -6.98 -12.04
CA ALA A 293 9.85 -6.71 -10.65
C ALA A 293 10.16 -8.00 -9.88
N ASP A 294 9.31 -9.03 -10.00
CA ASP A 294 9.52 -10.34 -9.36
C ASP A 294 10.82 -11.01 -9.81
N VAL A 295 11.24 -10.80 -11.07
CA VAL A 295 12.51 -11.30 -11.61
C VAL A 295 13.71 -10.49 -11.12
N LEU A 296 13.57 -9.20 -10.86
CA LEU A 296 14.67 -8.37 -10.39
C LEU A 296 14.87 -8.46 -8.86
N THR A 297 13.80 -8.75 -8.11
CA THR A 297 13.82 -8.74 -6.64
C THR A 297 13.68 -10.13 -6.01
N GLY A 298 13.50 -11.18 -6.81
CA GLY A 298 13.39 -12.55 -6.33
C GLY A 298 14.67 -13.08 -5.65
N ARG A 299 14.54 -14.24 -5.02
CA ARG A 299 15.67 -15.10 -4.63
C ARG A 299 15.46 -16.47 -5.25
N TRP A 300 16.48 -16.99 -5.91
CA TRP A 300 16.41 -18.24 -6.67
C TRP A 300 17.25 -19.31 -6.01
N GLU A 301 16.62 -20.44 -5.66
CA GLU A 301 17.35 -21.60 -5.16
C GLU A 301 17.94 -22.41 -6.32
N ILE A 302 19.25 -22.63 -6.30
CA ILE A 302 19.94 -23.56 -7.19
C ILE A 302 20.79 -24.48 -6.32
N ASN A 303 20.49 -25.79 -6.35
CA ASN A 303 21.20 -26.83 -5.61
C ASN A 303 21.33 -26.53 -4.09
N GLY A 304 20.25 -26.05 -3.45
CA GLY A 304 20.24 -25.78 -2.01
C GLY A 304 20.87 -24.44 -1.59
N LYS A 305 21.22 -23.57 -2.53
CA LYS A 305 21.73 -22.22 -2.26
C LYS A 305 20.85 -21.18 -2.95
N PHE A 306 20.55 -20.10 -2.24
CA PHE A 306 19.78 -18.99 -2.77
C PHE A 306 20.71 -17.95 -3.38
N TYR A 307 20.30 -17.45 -4.53
CA TYR A 307 20.99 -16.42 -5.28
C TYR A 307 20.04 -15.25 -5.51
N ASP A 308 20.56 -14.02 -5.53
CA ASP A 308 19.85 -12.88 -6.12
C ASP A 308 20.16 -12.72 -7.62
N PHE A 309 19.53 -11.73 -8.26
CA PHE A 309 19.59 -11.58 -9.72
C PHE A 309 21.00 -11.15 -10.17
N GLY A 310 21.67 -10.34 -9.34
CA GLY A 310 23.04 -9.93 -9.56
C GLY A 310 24.01 -11.10 -9.44
N GLU A 311 23.82 -11.96 -8.44
CA GLU A 311 24.63 -13.17 -8.25
C GLU A 311 24.44 -14.18 -9.40
N LEU A 312 23.21 -14.34 -9.89
CA LEU A 312 22.95 -15.17 -11.08
C LEU A 312 23.61 -14.60 -12.34
N LEU A 313 23.49 -13.29 -12.57
CA LEU A 313 24.16 -12.61 -13.68
C LEU A 313 25.68 -12.78 -13.62
N TYR A 314 26.25 -12.65 -12.42
CA TYR A 314 27.68 -12.86 -12.19
C TYR A 314 28.11 -14.30 -12.51
N LEU A 315 27.36 -15.31 -12.05
CA LEU A 315 27.65 -16.72 -12.35
C LEU A 315 27.57 -17.03 -13.85
N VAL A 316 26.62 -16.41 -14.56
CA VAL A 316 26.50 -16.52 -16.01
C VAL A 316 27.69 -15.85 -16.72
N ALA A 317 28.08 -14.64 -16.28
CA ALA A 317 29.23 -13.92 -16.83
C ALA A 317 30.56 -14.70 -16.65
N VAL A 318 30.77 -15.31 -15.47
CA VAL A 318 31.92 -16.18 -15.20
C VAL A 318 31.91 -17.40 -16.11
N LYS A 319 30.75 -18.04 -16.29
CA LYS A 319 30.62 -19.25 -17.13
C LYS A 319 30.77 -18.98 -18.62
N LEU A 320 30.42 -17.78 -19.07
CA LEU A 320 30.61 -17.30 -20.43
C LEU A 320 32.02 -16.71 -20.67
N GLY A 321 32.87 -16.65 -19.63
CA GLY A 321 34.25 -16.16 -19.73
C GLY A 321 34.35 -14.64 -19.93
N VAL A 322 33.31 -13.89 -19.55
CA VAL A 322 33.20 -12.43 -19.79
C VAL A 322 33.45 -11.61 -18.52
N GLY A 323 33.67 -12.24 -17.37
CA GLY A 323 33.89 -11.58 -16.08
C GLY A 323 35.20 -11.98 -15.42
N SER A 324 36.10 -11.00 -15.26
CA SER A 324 37.11 -10.93 -14.19
C SER A 324 36.63 -9.93 -13.14
#